data_AF-A0A8T4IW96-F1
#
_entry.id   AF-A0A8T4IW96-F1
#
_cell.length_a   1.000
_cell.length_b   1.000
_cell.length_c   1.000
_cell.angle_alpha   90.00
_cell.angle_beta   90.00
_cell.angle_gamma   90.00
#
_symmetry.space_group_name_H-M   'P 1'
#
loop_
_entity.id
_entity.type
_entity.pdbx_description
1 polymer ?
#
loop_
_entity_poly.entity_id
_entity_poly.type
_entity_poly.pdbx_seq_one_letter_code
_entity_poly.pdbx_strand_id
1 'polypeptide(L)'
;MLDSVDTWPATHTPVGALQLVPVRLARDLPLLAAWMNDPAVAAFWELSGPAETTAAHVRAQLEGDGRSVPCLGVLDGTPMSYWEIYRADLDPVAR
;
A
#
# COMPACT_ATOMS: atom_id res chain seq x y z
N MET A 1 -8.03 -2.07 -15.36
CA MET A 1 -6.78 -1.31 -15.27
C MET A 1 -6.60 -0.96 -13.81
N LEU A 2 -5.39 -1.11 -13.24
CA LEU A 2 -5.16 -0.68 -11.85
C LEU A 2 -5.11 0.85 -11.72
N ASP A 3 -5.13 1.54 -12.86
CA ASP A 3 -5.05 3.00 -13.03
C ASP A 3 -6.24 3.78 -12.44
N SER A 4 -7.26 3.09 -11.90
CA SER A 4 -8.49 3.71 -11.38
C SER A 4 -8.82 3.28 -9.94
N VAL A 5 -7.83 2.81 -9.17
CA VAL A 5 -8.06 2.41 -7.76
C VAL A 5 -8.55 3.60 -6.92
N ASP A 6 -8.14 4.83 -7.25
CA ASP A 6 -8.62 6.06 -6.63
C ASP A 6 -10.14 6.27 -6.78
N THR A 7 -10.76 5.69 -7.80
CA THR A 7 -12.20 5.81 -8.05
C THR A 7 -13.02 4.70 -7.41
N TRP A 8 -12.38 3.74 -6.73
CA TRP A 8 -13.11 2.65 -6.10
C TRP A 8 -13.90 3.16 -4.87
N PRO A 9 -15.19 2.80 -4.77
CA PRO A 9 -16.01 3.27 -3.65
C PRO A 9 -15.60 2.58 -2.36
N ALA A 10 -15.89 3.25 -1.24
CA ALA A 10 -15.83 2.60 0.06
C ALA A 10 -16.82 1.41 0.11
N THR A 11 -16.40 0.32 0.73
CA THR A 11 -17.22 -0.87 0.98
C THR A 11 -17.61 -0.91 2.45
N HIS A 12 -18.90 -1.12 2.72
CA HIS A 12 -19.39 -1.25 4.10
C HIS A 12 -19.03 -2.64 4.64
N THR A 13 -18.42 -2.66 5.81
CA THR A 13 -18.14 -3.86 6.60
C THR A 13 -18.93 -3.80 7.92
N PRO A 14 -19.05 -4.91 8.68
CA PRO A 14 -19.69 -4.87 10.00
C PRO A 14 -19.04 -3.91 11.01
N VAL A 15 -17.82 -3.44 10.75
CA VAL A 15 -17.02 -2.60 11.66
C VAL A 15 -16.73 -1.20 11.10
N GLY A 16 -17.35 -0.82 9.97
CA GLY A 16 -17.16 0.51 9.37
C GLY A 16 -17.04 0.47 7.83
N ALA A 17 -16.93 1.65 7.22
CA ALA A 17 -16.68 1.80 5.79
C ALA A 17 -15.18 1.73 5.50
N LEU A 18 -14.77 0.71 4.72
CA LEU A 18 -13.39 0.52 4.28
C LEU A 18 -13.20 1.06 2.87
N GLN A 19 -12.17 1.88 2.66
CA GLN A 19 -11.74 2.35 1.36
C GLN A 19 -10.25 2.06 1.14
N LEU A 20 -9.88 1.70 -0.09
CA LEU A 20 -8.49 1.70 -0.53
C LEU A 20 -8.19 3.03 -1.22
N VAL A 21 -7.18 3.75 -0.75
CA VAL A 21 -6.75 5.02 -1.33
C VAL A 21 -5.28 4.93 -1.76
N PRO A 22 -4.92 5.32 -2.99
CA PRO A 22 -3.52 5.30 -3.41
C PRO A 22 -2.60 6.11 -2.48
N VAL A 23 -1.42 5.58 -2.22
CA VAL A 23 -0.41 6.22 -1.38
C VAL A 23 0.07 7.52 -2.03
N ARG A 24 0.14 8.60 -1.25
CA ARG A 24 0.88 9.82 -1.63
C ARG A 24 2.16 9.85 -0.79
N LEU A 25 3.29 9.48 -1.39
CA LEU A 25 4.55 9.23 -0.69
C LEU A 25 4.94 10.36 0.28
N ALA A 26 4.89 11.62 -0.16
CA ALA A 26 5.26 12.77 0.68
C ALA A 26 4.38 12.93 1.94
N ARG A 27 3.11 12.49 1.88
CA ARG A 27 2.16 12.56 3.00
C ARG A 27 2.28 11.35 3.92
N ASP A 28 2.38 10.17 3.31
CA ASP A 28 2.10 8.91 3.99
C ASP A 28 3.37 8.20 4.49
N LEU A 29 4.56 8.63 4.02
CA LEU A 29 5.83 8.00 4.37
C LEU A 29 6.07 7.86 5.88
N PRO A 30 5.82 8.87 6.74
CA PRO A 30 6.04 8.72 8.18
C PRO A 30 5.21 7.58 8.80
N LEU A 31 3.96 7.43 8.37
CA LEU A 31 3.07 6.38 8.87
C LEU A 31 3.50 5.00 8.35
N LEU A 32 3.81 4.90 7.06
CA LEU A 32 4.26 3.65 6.45
C LEU A 32 5.57 3.18 7.05
N ALA A 33 6.55 4.07 7.23
CA ALA A 33 7.81 3.73 7.87
C ALA A 33 7.61 3.26 9.32
N ALA A 34 6.69 3.88 10.07
CA ALA A 34 6.35 3.42 11.42
C ALA A 34 5.77 2.00 11.41
N TRP A 35 4.84 1.69 10.50
CA TRP A 35 4.30 0.33 10.36
C TRP A 35 5.36 -0.68 9.91
N MET A 36 6.20 -0.35 8.92
CA MET A 36 7.25 -1.26 8.45
C MET A 36 8.31 -1.55 9.52
N ASN A 37 8.45 -0.69 10.52
CA ASN A 37 9.31 -0.90 11.69
C ASN A 37 8.60 -1.59 12.87
N ASP A 38 7.28 -1.80 12.81
CA ASP A 38 6.58 -2.61 13.80
C ASP A 38 7.08 -4.06 13.70
N PRO A 39 7.54 -4.70 14.80
CA PRO A 39 8.07 -6.06 14.76
C PRO A 39 7.13 -7.10 14.12
N ALA A 40 5.81 -6.93 14.27
CA ALA A 40 4.83 -7.84 13.68
C ALA A 40 4.73 -7.69 12.16
N VAL A 41 5.03 -6.51 11.62
CA VAL A 41 5.06 -6.24 10.16
C VAL A 41 6.44 -6.56 9.59
N ALA A 42 7.50 -6.12 10.28
CA ALA A 42 8.89 -6.28 9.86
C ALA A 42 9.27 -7.75 9.64
N ALA A 43 8.69 -8.67 10.42
CA ALA A 43 8.90 -10.11 10.29
C ALA A 43 8.49 -10.69 8.93
N PHE A 44 7.65 -9.99 8.15
CA PHE A 44 7.13 -10.47 6.87
C PHE A 44 7.48 -9.56 5.70
N TRP A 45 7.57 -8.25 5.94
CA TRP A 45 7.76 -7.27 4.88
C TRP A 45 9.24 -6.98 4.57
N GLU A 46 10.16 -7.21 5.51
CA GLU A 46 11.59 -6.94 5.34
C GLU A 46 11.92 -5.49 4.93
N LEU A 47 11.03 -4.53 5.24
CA LEU A 47 11.17 -3.10 4.93
C LEU A 47 11.49 -2.24 6.17
N SER A 48 11.86 -2.86 7.29
CA SER A 48 12.24 -2.14 8.52
C SER A 48 13.56 -1.36 8.32
N GLY A 49 13.77 -0.34 9.15
CA GLY A 49 14.92 0.55 9.10
C GLY A 49 14.56 2.00 8.76
N PRO A 50 15.50 2.75 8.14
CA PRO A 50 15.29 4.15 7.79
C PRO A 50 14.08 4.34 6.86
N ALA A 51 13.41 5.49 6.94
CA ALA A 51 12.25 5.79 6.11
C ALA A 51 12.57 5.70 4.61
N GLU A 52 13.82 5.92 4.22
CA GLU A 52 14.33 5.78 2.85
C GLU A 52 14.13 4.37 2.29
N THR A 53 14.20 3.33 3.13
CA THR A 53 13.93 1.93 2.72
C THR A 53 12.49 1.80 2.23
N THR A 54 11.53 2.22 3.06
CA THR A 54 10.10 2.22 2.69
C THR A 54 9.83 3.14 1.50
N ALA A 55 10.48 4.32 1.45
CA ALA A 55 10.30 5.27 0.36
C ALA A 55 10.80 4.74 -0.98
N ALA A 56 11.93 4.03 -1.00
CA ALA A 56 12.47 3.39 -2.20
C ALA A 56 11.50 2.32 -2.73
N HIS A 57 10.97 1.48 -1.84
CA HIS A 57 9.99 0.44 -2.19
C HIS A 57 8.71 1.01 -2.78
N VAL A 58 8.09 2.00 -2.12
CA VAL A 58 6.86 2.63 -2.59
C VAL A 58 7.09 3.38 -3.90
N ARG A 59 8.23 4.09 -4.04
CA ARG A 59 8.57 4.82 -5.26
C ARG A 59 8.70 3.89 -6.46
N ALA A 60 9.34 2.73 -6.29
CA ALA A 60 9.50 1.75 -7.36
C ALA A 60 8.13 1.28 -7.93
N GLN A 61 7.10 1.20 -7.09
CA GLN A 61 5.74 0.86 -7.54
C GLN A 61 5.05 2.03 -8.23
N LEU A 62 5.15 3.24 -7.66
CA LEU A 62 4.53 4.45 -8.21
C LEU A 62 5.12 4.86 -9.57
N GLU A 63 6.43 4.67 -9.76
CA GLU A 63 7.17 5.00 -11.00
C GLU A 63 7.30 3.81 -11.95
N GLY A 64 6.82 2.63 -11.53
CA GLY A 64 6.83 1.42 -12.35
C GLY A 64 5.85 1.47 -13.51
N ASP A 65 5.64 0.35 -14.17
CA ASP A 65 4.77 0.24 -15.34
C ASP A 65 3.30 -0.07 -15.00
N GLY A 66 2.85 0.37 -13.82
CA GLY A 66 1.44 0.23 -13.38
C GLY A 66 1.03 -1.20 -13.03
N ARG A 67 1.98 -2.14 -12.89
CA ARG A 67 1.69 -3.52 -12.47
C ARG A 67 1.28 -3.65 -11.00
N SER A 68 1.67 -2.71 -10.15
CA SER A 68 1.29 -2.63 -8.75
C SER A 68 0.88 -1.20 -8.39
N VAL A 69 -0.13 -1.06 -7.52
CA VAL A 69 -0.56 0.22 -6.96
C VAL A 69 -0.53 0.13 -5.43
N PRO A 70 0.37 0.86 -4.76
CA PRO A 70 0.43 0.89 -3.30
C PRO A 70 -0.70 1.74 -2.74
N CYS A 71 -1.44 1.21 -1.77
CA CYS A 71 -2.64 1.83 -1.19
C CYS A 71 -2.61 1.81 0.35
N LEU A 72 -3.28 2.80 0.95
CA LEU A 72 -3.70 2.72 2.35
C LEU A 72 -5.11 2.13 2.41
N GLY A 73 -5.33 1.22 3.35
CA GLY A 73 -6.67 0.83 3.80
C GLY A 73 -7.14 1.80 4.88
N VAL A 74 -8.23 2.50 4.61
CA VAL A 74 -8.83 3.52 5.47
C VAL A 74 -10.19 3.04 5.95
N LEU A 75 -10.33 2.84 7.27
CA LEU A 75 -11.58 2.44 7.91
C LEU A 75 -12.18 3.65 8.64
N ASP A 76 -13.39 4.07 8.25
CA ASP A 76 -14.08 5.24 8.80
C ASP A 76 -13.18 6.49 8.89
N GLY A 77 -12.39 6.72 7.84
CA GLY A 77 -11.45 7.84 7.75
C GLY A 77 -10.10 7.64 8.44
N THR A 78 -9.91 6.52 9.15
CA THR A 78 -8.64 6.18 9.83
C THR A 78 -7.78 5.25 8.99
N PRO A 79 -6.58 5.67 8.54
CA PRO A 79 -5.62 4.76 7.91
C PRO A 79 -5.20 3.67 8.90
N MET A 80 -5.34 2.41 8.52
CA MET A 80 -5.10 1.27 9.43
C MET A 80 -4.33 0.10 8.81
N SER A 81 -4.12 0.11 7.49
CA SER A 81 -3.37 -0.93 6.79
C SER A 81 -2.71 -0.41 5.52
N TYR A 82 -1.70 -1.14 5.05
CA TYR A 82 -1.02 -0.93 3.77
C TYR A 82 -1.29 -2.13 2.85
N TRP A 83 -1.57 -1.85 1.57
CA TRP A 83 -1.96 -2.84 0.56
C TRP A 83 -1.19 -2.60 -0.74
N GLU A 84 -0.83 -3.68 -1.43
CA GLU A 84 -0.28 -3.64 -2.79
C GLU A 84 -1.22 -4.40 -3.72
N ILE A 85 -1.92 -3.67 -4.58
CA ILE A 85 -2.82 -4.28 -5.57
C ILE A 85 -2.03 -4.50 -6.84
N TYR A 86 -1.85 -5.75 -7.25
CA TYR A 86 -1.01 -6.07 -8.40
C TYR A 86 -1.69 -6.99 -9.43
N ARG A 87 -1.19 -6.93 -10.67
CA ARG A 87 -1.58 -7.81 -11.77
C ARG A 87 -0.75 -9.09 -11.73
N ALA A 88 -1.33 -10.15 -11.18
CA ALA A 88 -0.68 -11.45 -11.07
C ALA A 88 -0.30 -12.07 -12.43
N ASP A 89 -1.03 -11.78 -13.51
CA ASP A 89 -0.72 -12.26 -14.87
C ASP A 89 0.54 -11.62 -15.48
N LEU A 90 1.06 -10.58 -14.84
CA LEU A 90 2.31 -9.91 -15.19
C LEU A 90 3.41 -10.12 -14.14
N ASP A 91 3.14 -10.97 -13.14
CA ASP A 91 4.09 -11.35 -12.10
C ASP A 91 5.08 -12.40 -12.66
N PRO A 92 6.37 -12.38 -12.25
CA PRO A 92 7.34 -13.40 -12.62
C PRO A 92 6.88 -14.86 -12.38
N VAL A 93 5.97 -15.10 -11.44
CA VAL A 93 5.41 -16.43 -11.13
C VAL A 93 4.40 -16.92 -12.17
N ALA A 94 3.87 -16.07 -13.05
CA ALA A 94 2.90 -16.46 -14.08
C ALA A 94 3.51 -17.19 -15.31
N ARG A 95 4.70 -17.78 -15.17
CA ARG A 95 5.38 -18.56 -16.22
C ARG A 95 5.42 -20.05 -15.92
#